data_AF-A0A364Y4M5-F1
#
_entry.id   AF-A0A364Y4M5-F1
#
_cell.length_a   1.000
_cell.length_b   1.000
_cell.length_c   1.000
_cell.angle_alpha   90.00
_cell.angle_beta   90.00
_cell.angle_gamma   90.00
#
_symmetry.space_group_name_H-M   'P 1'
#
loop_
_entity.id
_entity.type
_entity.pdbx_description
1 polymer ?
#
loop_
_entity_poly.entity_id
_entity_poly.type
_entity_poly.pdbx_seq_one_letter_code
_entity_poly.pdbx_strand_id
1 'polypeptide(L)'
;MKSLCRAYYASVEDQKDVFQDIVLQLWRSFDAFRGESEIGTWIYRVSLNTILNKVRNDKRKIVSEALSSAESHLSNAMADDDTEILHVVLQSLKDVDKAVVILYLEGYKNKEIATILNITATNVSTRFNRIKAELKSRFKIHDHEIT
;
A
#
# COMPACT_ATOMS: atom_id res chain seq x y z
N MET A 1 6.17 6.07 -5.81
CA MET A 1 7.07 5.02 -5.25
C MET A 1 7.43 5.23 -3.77
N LYS A 2 7.89 6.41 -3.34
CA LYS A 2 8.10 6.70 -1.90
C LYS A 2 6.80 6.60 -1.08
N SER A 3 5.71 7.11 -1.66
CA SER A 3 4.31 6.93 -1.25
C SER A 3 3.95 5.47 -0.97
N LEU A 4 4.30 4.55 -1.88
CA LEU A 4 4.09 3.11 -1.69
C LEU A 4 4.87 2.61 -0.48
N CYS A 5 6.16 2.90 -0.38
CA CYS A 5 6.97 2.42 0.76
C CYS A 5 6.36 2.88 2.11
N ARG A 6 5.99 4.15 2.22
CA ARG A 6 5.34 4.74 3.41
C ARG A 6 3.99 4.12 3.75
N ALA A 7 3.24 3.68 2.76
CA ALA A 7 1.91 3.11 2.99
C ALA A 7 1.95 1.67 3.52
N TYR A 8 3.05 0.95 3.30
CA TYR A 8 3.22 -0.42 3.79
C TYR A 8 4.13 -0.52 5.02
N TYR A 9 5.05 0.42 5.20
CA TYR A 9 6.05 0.39 6.28
C TYR A 9 6.06 1.70 7.06
N ALA A 10 5.97 1.60 8.38
CA ALA A 10 5.93 2.76 9.28
C ALA A 10 7.32 3.36 9.53
N SER A 11 8.34 2.52 9.75
CA SER A 11 9.70 2.99 10.05
C SER A 11 10.41 3.49 8.80
N VAL A 12 11.25 4.52 8.94
CA VAL A 12 12.06 5.05 7.84
C VAL A 12 13.10 4.03 7.37
N GLU A 13 13.57 3.17 8.27
CA GLU A 13 14.53 2.11 7.96
C GLU A 13 13.90 1.05 7.06
N ASP A 14 12.73 0.51 7.45
CA ASP A 14 11.99 -0.46 6.63
C ASP A 14 11.59 0.12 5.26
N GLN A 15 11.24 1.40 5.22
CA GLN A 15 10.95 2.11 3.97
C GLN A 15 12.16 2.17 3.04
N LYS A 16 13.38 2.36 3.59
CA LYS A 16 14.62 2.35 2.79
C LYS A 16 14.96 0.94 2.32
N ASP A 17 14.78 -0.05 3.18
CA ASP A 17 15.06 -1.45 2.85
C ASP A 17 14.14 -1.95 1.74
N VAL A 18 12.83 -1.72 1.85
CA VAL A 18 11.91 -2.11 0.77
C VAL A 18 12.18 -1.33 -0.51
N PHE A 19 12.60 -0.06 -0.41
CA PHE A 19 12.98 0.71 -1.60
C PHE A 19 14.20 0.09 -2.31
N GLN A 20 15.21 -0.36 -1.55
CA GLN A 20 16.35 -1.05 -2.13
C GLN A 20 15.93 -2.36 -2.80
N ASP A 21 15.08 -3.16 -2.16
CA ASP A 21 14.53 -4.39 -2.75
C ASP A 21 13.80 -4.10 -4.08
N ILE A 22 13.02 -3.01 -4.13
CA ILE A 22 12.33 -2.57 -5.35
C ILE A 22 13.33 -2.22 -6.45
N VAL A 23 14.35 -1.41 -6.14
CA VAL A 23 15.37 -0.98 -7.12
C VAL A 23 16.13 -2.20 -7.66
N LEU A 24 16.51 -3.14 -6.80
CA LEU A 24 17.15 -4.38 -7.21
C LEU A 24 16.25 -5.22 -8.12
N GLN A 25 14.96 -5.33 -7.79
CA GLN A 25 14.02 -6.09 -8.61
C GLN A 25 13.76 -5.42 -9.96
N LEU A 26 13.69 -4.09 -10.01
CA LEU A 26 13.59 -3.32 -11.24
C LEU A 26 14.79 -3.59 -12.14
N TRP A 27 16.00 -3.49 -11.60
CA TRP A 27 17.23 -3.77 -12.34
C TRP A 27 17.24 -5.18 -12.93
N ARG A 28 16.94 -6.20 -12.12
CA ARG A 28 16.86 -7.60 -12.56
C ARG A 28 15.79 -7.87 -13.62
N SER A 29 14.73 -7.08 -13.62
CA SER A 29 13.58 -7.29 -14.51
C SER A 29 13.64 -6.40 -15.75
N PHE A 30 14.60 -5.48 -15.83
CA PHE A 30 14.67 -4.47 -16.88
C PHE A 30 14.84 -5.08 -18.26
N ASP A 31 15.70 -6.09 -18.41
CA ASP A 31 15.93 -6.79 -19.68
C ASP A 31 14.68 -7.53 -20.19
N ALA A 32 13.74 -7.85 -19.29
CA ALA A 32 12.47 -8.50 -19.63
C ALA A 32 11.35 -7.48 -19.96
N PHE A 33 11.62 -6.18 -19.89
CA PHE A 33 10.63 -5.15 -20.22
C PHE A 33 10.41 -5.07 -21.73
N ARG A 34 9.19 -5.42 -22.18
CA ARG A 34 8.83 -5.52 -23.60
C ARG A 34 8.24 -4.24 -24.21
N GLY A 35 8.09 -3.16 -23.44
CA GLY A 35 7.49 -1.92 -23.94
C GLY A 35 5.96 -1.97 -24.18
N GLU A 36 5.28 -3.00 -23.68
CA GLU A 36 3.82 -3.17 -23.82
C GLU A 36 2.98 -2.24 -22.93
N SER A 37 3.64 -1.44 -22.08
CA SER A 37 3.03 -0.43 -21.22
C SER A 37 3.99 0.74 -21.07
N GLU A 38 3.48 1.88 -20.60
CA GLU A 38 4.34 2.97 -20.14
C GLU A 38 5.35 2.47 -19.09
N ILE A 39 6.56 3.03 -19.13
CA ILE A 39 7.63 2.63 -18.20
C ILE A 39 7.20 2.83 -16.75
N GLY A 40 6.43 3.89 -16.47
CA GLY A 40 5.86 4.15 -15.15
C GLY A 40 4.94 3.02 -14.69
N THR A 41 4.00 2.58 -15.53
CA THR A 41 3.10 1.46 -15.25
C THR A 41 3.88 0.18 -14.94
N TRP A 42 4.92 -0.11 -15.72
CA TRP A 42 5.79 -1.26 -15.48
C TRP A 42 6.54 -1.16 -14.14
N ILE A 43 7.12 0.00 -13.85
CA ILE A 43 7.83 0.28 -12.59
C ILE A 43 6.90 0.04 -11.40
N TYR A 44 5.67 0.56 -11.44
CA TYR A 44 4.69 0.40 -10.37
C TYR A 44 4.26 -1.05 -10.19
N ARG A 45 4.08 -1.79 -11.28
CA ARG A 45 3.76 -3.22 -11.25
C ARG A 45 4.87 -4.01 -10.55
N VAL A 46 6.14 -3.78 -10.93
CA VAL A 46 7.28 -4.44 -10.28
C VAL A 46 7.36 -4.05 -8.80
N SER A 47 7.24 -2.75 -8.50
CA SER A 47 7.30 -2.23 -7.13
C SER A 47 6.25 -2.85 -6.22
N LEU A 48 5.00 -2.89 -6.66
CA LEU A 48 3.89 -3.47 -5.90
C LEU A 48 4.05 -4.97 -5.70
N ASN A 49 4.47 -5.71 -6.73
CA ASN A 49 4.73 -7.14 -6.60
C ASN A 49 5.84 -7.41 -5.56
N THR A 50 6.91 -6.61 -5.55
CA THR A 50 7.98 -6.72 -4.56
C THR A 50 7.45 -6.46 -3.15
N ILE A 51 6.74 -5.35 -2.94
CA ILE A 51 6.18 -4.99 -1.63
C ILE A 51 5.20 -6.05 -1.13
N LEU A 52 4.24 -6.45 -1.96
CA LEU A 52 3.21 -7.42 -1.58
C LEU A 52 3.81 -8.80 -1.26
N ASN A 53 4.85 -9.22 -1.98
CA ASN A 53 5.58 -10.43 -1.66
C ASN A 53 6.32 -10.33 -0.32
N LYS A 54 6.98 -9.20 -0.05
CA LYS A 54 7.69 -8.95 1.22
C LYS A 54 6.71 -8.95 2.39
N VAL A 55 5.65 -8.15 2.32
CA VAL A 55 4.57 -8.09 3.33
C VAL A 55 3.97 -9.48 3.60
N ARG A 56 3.74 -10.29 2.56
CA ARG A 56 3.23 -11.66 2.73
C ARG A 56 4.23 -12.56 3.44
N ASN A 57 5.53 -12.43 3.15
CA ASN A 57 6.58 -13.21 3.80
C ASN A 57 6.79 -12.77 5.26
N ASP A 58 6.78 -11.46 5.53
CA ASP A 58 6.90 -10.90 6.88
C ASP A 58 5.76 -11.40 7.77
N LYS A 59 4.51 -11.37 7.27
CA LYS A 59 3.34 -11.94 7.96
C LYS A 59 3.50 -13.43 8.27
N ARG A 60 4.08 -14.22 7.36
CA ARG A 60 4.34 -15.65 7.60
C ARG A 60 5.44 -15.88 8.63
N LYS A 61 6.49 -15.07 8.61
CA LYS A 61 7.60 -15.14 9.57
C LYS A 61 7.09 -14.83 10.98
N ILE A 62 6.25 -13.81 11.13
CA ILE A 62 5.58 -13.48 12.40
C ILE A 62 4.70 -14.64 12.89
N VAL A 63 3.93 -15.30 12.01
CA VAL A 63 3.13 -16.48 12.42
C VAL A 63 4.02 -17.65 12.87
N SER A 64 5.21 -17.81 12.27
CA SER A 64 6.19 -18.81 12.70
C SER A 64 6.86 -18.44 14.03
N GLU A 65 7.03 -17.15 14.33
CA GLU A 65 7.64 -16.61 15.56
C GLU A 65 6.61 -16.37 16.69
N ALA A 66 5.31 -16.30 16.38
CA ALA A 66 4.21 -16.19 17.34
C ALA A 66 4.00 -17.46 18.19
N LEU A 67 4.74 -18.54 17.91
CA LEU A 67 4.95 -19.63 18.87
C LEU A 67 5.97 -19.27 19.97
N SER A 68 6.59 -18.08 19.94
CA SER A 68 7.68 -17.68 20.85
C SER A 68 7.59 -16.27 21.45
N SER A 69 6.91 -15.27 20.89
CA SER A 69 6.62 -14.00 21.60
C SER A 69 5.77 -13.09 20.72
N ALA A 70 4.66 -12.59 21.25
CA ALA A 70 3.80 -11.63 20.57
C ALA A 70 4.11 -10.21 21.06
N GLU A 71 4.92 -9.47 20.31
CA GLU A 71 5.03 -8.02 20.47
C GLU A 71 4.60 -7.35 19.17
N SER A 72 3.33 -6.96 19.13
CA SER A 72 2.85 -6.00 18.14
C SER A 72 3.29 -4.60 18.57
N HIS A 73 4.26 -4.02 17.87
CA HIS A 73 4.56 -2.59 17.99
C HIS A 73 3.41 -1.77 17.37
N LEU A 74 2.39 -1.49 18.17
CA LEU A 74 1.49 -0.38 17.94
C LEU A 74 2.11 0.84 18.63
N SER A 75 2.78 1.69 17.86
CA SER A 75 3.23 2.98 18.36
C SER A 75 2.00 3.88 18.48
N ASN A 76 1.58 4.13 19.73
CA ASN A 76 0.67 5.23 20.05
C ASN A 76 1.48 6.53 20.02
N ALA A 77 1.30 7.32 18.97
CA ALA A 77 1.64 8.74 18.97
C ALA A 77 0.34 9.55 18.96
N MET A 78 0.30 10.57 19.80
CA MET A 78 -0.86 11.46 19.97
C MET A 78 -1.04 12.31 18.70
N ALA A 79 -2.25 12.26 18.14
CA ALA A 79 -2.60 12.70 16.80
C ALA A 79 -2.88 14.21 16.71
N ASP A 80 -2.34 14.87 15.68
CA ASP A 80 -2.77 16.21 15.26
C ASP A 80 -2.50 16.54 13.76
N ASP A 81 -2.33 15.55 12.87
CA ASP A 81 -2.06 15.79 11.44
C ASP A 81 -2.92 14.89 10.53
N ASP A 82 -3.57 15.47 9.52
CA ASP A 82 -4.35 14.78 8.47
C ASP A 82 -3.54 13.63 7.82
N THR A 83 -2.22 13.79 7.79
CA THR A 83 -1.25 12.80 7.30
C THR A 83 -1.23 11.52 8.14
N GLU A 84 -1.43 11.62 9.46
CA GLU A 84 -1.42 10.48 10.37
C GLU A 84 -2.76 9.74 10.37
N ILE A 85 -3.88 10.47 10.25
CA ILE A 85 -5.21 9.86 10.04
C ILE A 85 -5.22 9.07 8.73
N LEU A 86 -4.66 9.63 7.65
CA LEU A 86 -4.49 8.92 6.39
C LEU A 86 -3.64 7.66 6.58
N HIS A 87 -2.56 7.73 7.36
CA HIS A 87 -1.71 6.56 7.65
C HIS A 87 -2.49 5.48 8.41
N VAL A 88 -3.22 5.83 9.47
CA VAL A 88 -4.04 4.90 10.27
C VAL A 88 -5.10 4.24 9.39
N VAL A 89 -5.80 5.01 8.55
CA VAL A 89 -6.81 4.41 7.67
C VAL A 89 -6.18 3.50 6.65
N LEU A 90 -5.08 3.92 6.00
CA LEU A 90 -4.34 3.06 5.08
C LEU A 90 -3.89 1.77 5.77
N GLN A 91 -3.46 1.79 7.03
CA GLN A 91 -3.05 0.58 7.75
C GLN A 91 -4.19 -0.43 7.93
N SER A 92 -5.42 0.05 8.11
CA SER A 92 -6.60 -0.80 8.26
C SER A 92 -7.08 -1.45 6.95
N LEU A 93 -6.65 -0.94 5.79
CA LEU A 93 -7.04 -1.49 4.50
C LEU A 93 -6.29 -2.78 4.17
N LYS A 94 -6.93 -3.64 3.37
CA LYS A 94 -6.26 -4.81 2.78
C LYS A 94 -5.14 -4.34 1.84
N ASP A 95 -4.07 -5.12 1.73
CA ASP A 95 -2.87 -4.73 0.97
C ASP A 95 -3.18 -4.29 -0.48
N VAL A 96 -4.13 -4.94 -1.17
CA VAL A 96 -4.56 -4.56 -2.52
C VAL A 96 -5.38 -3.25 -2.51
N ASP A 97 -6.20 -3.03 -1.49
CA ASP A 97 -7.01 -1.81 -1.35
C ASP A 97 -6.10 -0.60 -1.07
N LYS A 98 -5.04 -0.76 -0.26
CA LYS A 98 -3.99 0.25 -0.08
C LYS A 98 -3.38 0.66 -1.44
N ALA A 99 -3.00 -0.32 -2.26
CA ALA A 99 -2.41 -0.07 -3.57
C ALA A 99 -3.33 0.71 -4.50
N VAL A 100 -4.63 0.36 -4.53
CA VAL A 100 -5.65 1.06 -5.32
C VAL A 100 -5.72 2.55 -4.92
N VAL A 101 -5.75 2.84 -3.62
CA VAL A 101 -5.81 4.24 -3.12
C VAL A 101 -4.57 5.02 -3.51
N ILE A 102 -3.38 4.46 -3.29
CA ILE A 102 -2.11 5.16 -3.55
C ILE A 102 -1.99 5.48 -5.04
N LEU A 103 -2.26 4.51 -5.92
CA LEU A 103 -2.18 4.74 -7.36
C LEU A 103 -3.21 5.78 -7.83
N TYR A 104 -4.41 5.78 -7.25
CA TYR A 104 -5.41 6.79 -7.54
C TYR A 104 -4.95 8.20 -7.11
N LEU A 105 -4.37 8.33 -5.91
CA LEU A 105 -3.82 9.59 -5.40
C LEU A 105 -2.63 10.09 -6.23
N GLU A 106 -1.88 9.18 -6.86
CA GLU A 106 -0.79 9.52 -7.79
C GLU A 106 -1.30 9.83 -9.21
N GLY A 107 -2.62 9.83 -9.44
CA GLY A 107 -3.24 10.29 -10.68
C GLY A 107 -3.46 9.20 -11.73
N TYR A 108 -3.22 7.93 -11.41
CA TYR A 108 -3.51 6.83 -12.34
C TYR A 108 -5.02 6.62 -12.50
N LYS A 109 -5.46 6.41 -13.74
CA LYS A 109 -6.86 6.10 -14.06
C LYS A 109 -7.17 4.65 -13.72
N ASN A 110 -8.44 4.33 -13.48
CA ASN A 110 -8.87 2.97 -13.12
C ASN A 110 -8.40 1.87 -14.08
N LYS A 111 -8.29 2.17 -15.38
CA LYS A 111 -7.74 1.24 -16.39
C LYS A 111 -6.25 0.97 -16.17
N GLU A 112 -5.47 1.99 -15.85
CA GLU A 112 -4.03 1.86 -15.60
C GLU A 112 -3.78 1.13 -14.28
N ILE A 113 -4.54 1.46 -13.23
CA ILE A 113 -4.52 0.75 -11.94
C ILE A 113 -4.84 -0.74 -12.13
N ALA A 114 -5.85 -1.06 -12.95
CA ALA A 114 -6.21 -2.42 -13.28
C ALA A 114 -5.06 -3.19 -13.95
N THR A 115 -4.35 -2.57 -14.89
CA THR A 115 -3.16 -3.13 -15.53
C THR A 115 -2.00 -3.32 -14.53
N ILE A 116 -1.76 -2.35 -13.65
CA ILE A 116 -0.69 -2.41 -12.64
C ILE A 116 -0.94 -3.55 -11.65
N LEU A 117 -2.18 -3.67 -11.16
CA LEU A 117 -2.58 -4.64 -10.13
C LEU A 117 -3.02 -6.00 -10.68
N ASN A 118 -3.06 -6.15 -12.01
CA ASN A 118 -3.56 -7.35 -12.69
C ASN A 118 -4.98 -7.77 -12.23
N ILE A 119 -5.89 -6.79 -12.16
CA ILE A 119 -7.31 -6.97 -11.83
C ILE A 119 -8.18 -6.25 -12.87
N THR A 120 -9.50 -6.40 -12.83
CA THR A 120 -10.38 -5.70 -13.78
C THR A 120 -10.63 -4.25 -13.36
N ALA A 121 -10.86 -3.36 -14.34
CA ALA A 121 -11.21 -1.96 -14.05
C ALA A 121 -12.50 -1.84 -13.22
N THR A 122 -13.46 -2.76 -13.41
CA THR A 122 -14.65 -2.87 -12.56
C THR A 122 -14.27 -3.22 -11.12
N ASN A 123 -13.34 -4.16 -10.92
CA ASN A 123 -12.84 -4.52 -9.59
C ASN A 123 -12.19 -3.32 -8.88
N VAL A 124 -11.38 -2.52 -9.60
CA VAL A 124 -10.80 -1.26 -9.11
C VAL A 124 -11.90 -0.29 -8.66
N SER A 125 -12.87 -0.01 -9.52
CA SER A 125 -13.97 0.92 -9.22
C SER A 125 -14.77 0.48 -7.99
N THR A 126 -15.12 -0.80 -7.89
CA THR A 126 -15.86 -1.35 -6.75
C THR A 126 -15.06 -1.24 -5.45
N ARG A 127 -13.77 -1.59 -5.47
CA ARG A 127 -12.88 -1.44 -4.31
C ARG A 127 -12.78 0.02 -3.89
N PHE A 128 -12.52 0.93 -4.83
CA PHE A 128 -12.39 2.34 -4.55
C PHE A 128 -13.65 2.93 -3.92
N ASN A 129 -14.82 2.61 -4.46
CA ASN A 129 -16.11 3.05 -3.91
C ASN A 129 -16.34 2.53 -2.49
N ARG A 130 -15.98 1.25 -2.23
CA ARG A 130 -16.05 0.67 -0.88
C ARG A 130 -15.13 1.41 0.09
N ILE A 131 -13.88 1.66 -0.29
CA ILE A 131 -12.90 2.37 0.53
C ILE A 131 -13.38 3.79 0.83
N LYS A 132 -13.93 4.50 -0.17
CA LYS A 132 -14.49 5.84 0.01
C LYS A 132 -15.67 5.84 1.00
N ALA A 133 -16.54 4.83 0.93
CA ALA A 133 -17.64 4.67 1.89
C ALA A 133 -17.12 4.41 3.31
N GLU A 134 -16.11 3.56 3.47
CA GLU A 134 -15.46 3.27 4.75
C GLU A 134 -14.80 4.52 5.35
N LEU A 135 -14.03 5.26 4.56
CA LEU A 135 -13.43 6.54 4.94
C LEU A 135 -14.51 7.52 5.42
N LYS A 136 -15.56 7.72 4.63
CA LYS A 136 -16.66 8.63 4.96
C LYS A 136 -17.36 8.25 6.27
N SER A 137 -17.52 6.95 6.55
CA SER A 137 -18.09 6.49 7.81
C SER A 137 -17.20 6.84 9.00
N ARG A 138 -15.88 6.65 8.87
CA ARG A 138 -14.92 6.92 9.96
C ARG A 138 -14.77 8.40 10.25
N PHE A 139 -14.69 9.24 9.22
CA PHE A 139 -14.62 10.70 9.40
C PHE A 139 -15.89 11.29 10.02
N LYS A 140 -17.08 10.77 9.68
CA LYS A 140 -18.35 11.19 10.33
C LYS A 140 -18.41 10.89 11.83
N ILE A 141 -17.76 9.81 12.28
CA ILE A 141 -17.68 9.44 13.69
C ILE A 141 -16.77 10.43 14.43
N HIS A 142 -15.65 10.81 13.81
CA HIS A 142 -14.71 11.77 14.39
C HIS A 142 -15.33 13.17 14.58
N ASP A 143 -16.14 13.65 13.63
CA ASP A 143 -16.89 14.92 13.78
C ASP A 143 -17.90 14.91 14.95
N HIS A 144 -18.39 13.73 15.37
CA HIS A 144 -19.35 13.61 16.48
C HIS A 144 -18.69 13.44 17.85
N GLU A 145 -17.39 13.12 17.93
CA GLU A 145 -16.67 13.00 19.20
C GLU A 145 -16.02 14.34 19.65
N ILE A 146 -16.07 15.37 18.81
CA ILE A 146 -15.52 16.71 19.09
C ILE A 146 -16.64 17.75 19.41
N THR A 147 -17.91 17.35 19.43
CA THR A 147 -19.05 18.20 19.86
C THR A 147 -19.60 17.74 21.20
#